data_AF-A0A2G6NYD3-F1
#
_entry.id   AF-A0A2G6NYD3-F1
#
_cell.length_a   1.000
_cell.length_b   1.000
_cell.length_c   1.000
_cell.angle_alpha   90.00
_cell.angle_beta   90.00
_cell.angle_gamma   90.00
#
_symmetry.space_group_name_H-M   'P 1'
#
loop_
_entity.id
_entity.type
_entity.pdbx_description
1 polymer ?
#
loop_
_entity_poly.entity_id
_entity_poly.type
_entity_poly.pdbx_seq_one_letter_code
_entity_poly.pdbx_strand_id
1 'polypeptide(L)'
;MKKSVKILGIVVIILGLFVLLLYVDGRIGVSKANIESDARRSQKIDESWAAAKDISEDMAALIFYSKDKSDFTYAIYIRRPKVLFSKGYFFRGAGSAAESRSHIQHFYDFSYEGVKSEAFVSMNKCKINRIELNNRTIEIDKDKPFAVVMPINSDPHFYNDEGEYVDIMKTKL
;
A
#
# COMPACT_ATOMS: atom_id res chain seq x y z
N MET A 1 -45.94 2.49 24.12
CA MET A 1 -45.25 1.27 23.65
C MET A 1 -45.29 1.08 22.12
N LYS A 2 -46.45 0.90 21.46
CA LYS A 2 -46.50 0.59 20.01
C LYS A 2 -45.87 1.64 19.08
N LYS A 3 -45.96 2.94 19.40
CA LYS A 3 -45.33 4.02 18.62
C LYS A 3 -43.80 4.02 18.77
N SER A 4 -43.31 3.78 19.98
CA SER A 4 -41.88 3.72 20.29
C SER A 4 -41.17 2.56 19.59
N VAL A 5 -41.82 1.40 19.47
CA VAL A 5 -41.29 0.24 18.72
C VAL A 5 -41.23 0.52 17.21
N LYS A 6 -42.23 1.21 16.65
CA LYS A 6 -42.21 1.64 15.23
C LYS A 6 -41.09 2.64 14.95
N ILE A 7 -40.89 3.62 15.84
CA ILE A 7 -39.80 4.60 15.73
C ILE A 7 -38.45 3.90 15.82
N LEU A 8 -38.27 2.97 16.76
CA LEU A 8 -37.03 2.21 16.91
C LEU A 8 -36.72 1.36 15.66
N GLY A 9 -37.74 0.72 15.08
CA GLY A 9 -37.59 -0.03 13.82
C GLY A 9 -37.13 0.85 12.66
N ILE A 10 -37.72 2.05 12.51
CA ILE A 10 -37.32 3.02 11.48
C ILE A 10 -35.87 3.48 11.69
N VAL A 11 -35.47 3.75 12.94
CA VAL A 11 -34.09 4.15 13.27
C VAL A 11 -33.08 3.06 12.88
N VAL A 12 -33.37 1.79 13.16
CA VAL A 12 -32.48 0.67 12.78
C VAL A 12 -32.36 0.55 11.26
N ILE A 13 -33.45 0.72 10.51
CA ILE A 13 -33.42 0.70 9.05
C ILE A 13 -32.58 1.85 8.51
N ILE A 14 -32.74 3.07 9.04
CA ILE A 14 -31.94 4.23 8.64
C ILE A 14 -30.46 3.99 8.97
N LEU A 15 -30.14 3.42 10.13
CA LEU A 15 -28.77 3.08 10.48
C LEU A 15 -28.17 2.04 9.52
N GLY A 16 -28.94 1.01 9.17
CA GLY A 16 -28.53 -0.02 8.22
C GLY A 16 -28.26 0.55 6.83
N LEU A 17 -29.16 1.42 6.34
CA LEU A 17 -28.99 2.12 5.07
C LEU A 17 -27.77 3.06 5.11
N PHE A 18 -27.55 3.75 6.23
CA PHE A 18 -26.38 4.61 6.41
C PHE A 18 -25.07 3.82 6.39
N VAL A 19 -25.00 2.68 7.09
CA VAL A 19 -23.83 1.79 7.06
C VAL A 19 -23.60 1.23 5.66
N LEU A 20 -24.67 0.83 4.96
CA LEU A 20 -24.59 0.36 3.58
C LEU A 20 -24.07 1.46 2.64
N LEU A 21 -24.51 2.71 2.82
CA LEU A 21 -24.06 3.85 2.04
C LEU A 21 -22.57 4.13 2.31
N LEU A 22 -22.12 4.09 3.56
CA LEU A 22 -20.69 4.20 3.90
C LEU A 22 -19.83 3.09 3.27
N TYR A 23 -20.38 1.87 3.18
CA TYR A 23 -19.72 0.73 2.53
C TYR A 23 -19.60 0.94 1.01
N VAL A 24 -20.69 1.33 0.34
CA VAL A 24 -20.71 1.58 -1.11
C VAL A 24 -19.82 2.77 -1.49
N ASP A 25 -19.79 3.82 -0.67
CA ASP A 25 -18.93 5.00 -0.87
C ASP A 25 -17.43 4.73 -0.63
N GLY A 26 -17.05 3.50 -0.24
CA GLY A 26 -15.64 3.17 0.05
C GLY A 26 -15.07 3.96 1.23
N ARG A 27 -15.92 4.47 2.13
CA ARG A 27 -15.50 5.18 3.35
C ARG A 27 -15.02 4.22 4.45
N ILE A 28 -15.25 2.92 4.26
CA ILE A 28 -14.73 1.85 5.10
C ILE A 28 -13.42 1.35 4.49
N GLY A 29 -12.31 1.59 5.18
CA GLY A 29 -11.00 1.11 4.72
C GLY A 29 -10.83 -0.40 4.93
N VAL A 30 -9.86 -0.98 4.23
CA VAL A 30 -9.52 -2.41 4.27
C VAL A 30 -8.69 -2.72 5.51
N SER A 31 -8.91 -3.87 6.15
CA SER A 31 -8.07 -4.30 7.27
C SER A 31 -6.68 -4.73 6.80
N LYS A 32 -5.65 -4.60 7.66
CA LYS A 32 -4.25 -5.00 7.34
C LYS A 32 -4.14 -6.41 6.75
N ALA A 33 -4.92 -7.36 7.28
CA ALA A 33 -4.93 -8.75 6.82
C ALA A 33 -5.51 -8.93 5.40
N ASN A 34 -6.39 -8.03 4.97
CA ASN A 34 -7.13 -8.16 3.72
C ASN A 34 -6.60 -7.27 2.59
N ILE A 35 -5.55 -6.46 2.82
CA ILE A 35 -5.02 -5.52 1.82
C ILE A 35 -4.59 -6.25 0.55
N GLU A 36 -3.90 -7.40 0.67
CA GLU A 36 -3.46 -8.14 -0.51
C GLU A 36 -4.65 -8.67 -1.33
N SER A 37 -5.61 -9.31 -0.66
CA SER A 37 -6.81 -9.84 -1.32
C SER A 37 -7.65 -8.74 -1.96
N ASP A 38 -7.72 -7.57 -1.31
CA ASP A 38 -8.38 -6.40 -1.84
C ASP A 38 -7.67 -5.86 -3.09
N ALA A 39 -6.35 -5.75 -3.06
CA ALA A 39 -5.54 -5.31 -4.20
C ALA A 39 -5.69 -6.27 -5.38
N ARG A 40 -5.59 -7.58 -5.14
CA ARG A 40 -5.77 -8.61 -6.17
C ARG A 40 -7.15 -8.54 -6.81
N ARG A 41 -8.21 -8.44 -6.01
CA ARG A 41 -9.59 -8.32 -6.51
C ARG A 41 -9.80 -7.03 -7.30
N SER A 42 -9.33 -5.91 -6.76
CA SER A 42 -9.56 -4.57 -7.35
C SER A 42 -8.81 -4.39 -8.67
N GLN A 43 -7.60 -4.93 -8.78
CA GLN A 43 -6.76 -4.83 -9.97
C GLN A 43 -6.86 -6.06 -10.89
N LYS A 44 -7.72 -7.03 -10.56
CA LYS A 44 -7.88 -8.29 -11.30
C LYS A 44 -6.56 -9.03 -11.51
N ILE A 45 -5.76 -9.12 -10.45
CA ILE A 45 -4.45 -9.79 -10.45
C ILE A 45 -4.67 -11.29 -10.33
N ASP A 46 -3.99 -12.05 -11.18
CA ASP A 46 -4.03 -13.51 -11.17
C ASP A 46 -3.51 -14.07 -9.83
N GLU A 47 -4.15 -15.13 -9.32
CA GLU A 47 -3.75 -15.76 -8.05
C GLU A 47 -2.37 -16.41 -8.10
N SER A 48 -1.92 -16.81 -9.29
CA SER A 48 -0.59 -17.38 -9.50
C SER A 48 0.55 -16.37 -9.38
N TRP A 49 0.26 -15.07 -9.43
CA TRP A 49 1.26 -14.03 -9.29
C TRP A 49 1.80 -13.97 -7.86
N ALA A 50 3.11 -13.88 -7.74
CA ALA A 50 3.77 -13.66 -6.46
C ALA A 50 3.57 -12.22 -5.99
N ALA A 51 3.70 -12.00 -4.69
CA ALA A 51 3.59 -10.68 -4.08
C ALA A 51 4.76 -10.41 -3.13
N ALA A 52 5.38 -9.24 -3.25
CA ALA A 52 6.20 -8.66 -2.19
C ALA A 52 5.43 -7.49 -1.57
N LYS A 53 5.45 -7.39 -0.25
CA LYS A 53 4.67 -6.39 0.48
C LYS A 53 5.34 -5.97 1.77
N ASP A 54 5.13 -4.72 2.13
CA ASP A 54 5.45 -4.20 3.45
C ASP A 54 4.31 -3.28 3.93
N ILE A 55 3.99 -3.38 5.22
CA ILE A 55 2.81 -2.74 5.79
C ILE A 55 3.13 -2.16 7.17
N SER A 56 3.27 -0.84 7.22
CA SER A 56 3.39 -0.05 8.45
C SER A 56 2.02 0.27 9.04
N GLU A 57 1.97 1.03 10.13
CA GLU A 57 0.71 1.44 10.76
C GLU A 57 -0.14 2.41 9.93
N ASP A 58 0.48 3.14 9.01
CA ASP A 58 -0.13 4.24 8.26
C ASP A 58 -0.04 4.08 6.73
N MET A 59 0.82 3.19 6.23
CA MET A 59 1.00 2.93 4.79
C MET A 59 1.22 1.44 4.52
N ALA A 60 0.76 0.99 3.36
CA ALA A 60 1.03 -0.34 2.83
C ALA A 60 1.50 -0.22 1.38
N ALA A 61 2.56 -0.94 1.04
CA ALA A 61 3.07 -1.05 -0.31
C ALA A 61 3.12 -2.51 -0.73
N LEU A 62 2.63 -2.78 -1.94
CA LEU A 62 2.59 -4.11 -2.51
C LEU A 62 3.08 -4.05 -3.95
N ILE A 63 3.82 -5.08 -4.37
CA ILE A 63 4.10 -5.35 -5.77
C ILE A 63 3.75 -6.80 -6.07
N PHE A 64 2.98 -6.98 -7.14
CA PHE A 64 2.56 -8.26 -7.66
C PHE A 64 3.25 -8.48 -9.00
N TYR A 65 3.68 -9.71 -9.27
CA TYR A 65 4.40 -10.02 -10.50
C TYR A 65 4.16 -11.46 -10.95
N SER A 66 4.15 -11.65 -12.27
CA SER A 66 4.03 -12.95 -12.90
C SER A 66 5.23 -13.84 -12.58
N LYS A 67 5.04 -15.17 -12.69
CA LYS A 67 6.09 -16.15 -12.37
C LYS A 67 7.37 -15.97 -13.21
N ASP A 68 7.22 -15.55 -14.45
CA ASP A 68 8.29 -15.21 -15.39
C ASP A 68 8.80 -13.76 -15.27
N LYS A 69 8.22 -12.96 -14.34
CA LYS A 69 8.55 -11.55 -14.08
C LYS A 69 8.40 -10.65 -15.31
N SER A 70 7.59 -11.07 -16.28
CA SER A 70 7.28 -10.33 -17.50
C SER A 70 6.18 -9.30 -17.28
N ASP A 71 5.29 -9.52 -16.31
CA ASP A 71 4.24 -8.58 -15.95
C ASP A 71 4.27 -8.30 -14.45
N PHE A 72 3.86 -7.09 -14.08
CA PHE A 72 3.78 -6.67 -12.71
C PHE A 72 2.82 -5.49 -12.53
N THR A 73 2.34 -5.31 -11.30
CA THR A 73 1.60 -4.12 -10.87
C THR A 73 1.90 -3.84 -9.40
N TYR A 74 1.87 -2.57 -8.99
CA TYR A 74 1.97 -2.19 -7.59
C TYR A 74 0.64 -1.71 -7.04
N ALA A 75 0.52 -1.68 -5.71
CA ALA A 75 -0.61 -1.12 -5.01
C ALA A 75 -0.12 -0.39 -3.75
N ILE A 76 -0.52 0.87 -3.60
CA ILE A 76 -0.25 1.68 -2.41
C ILE A 76 -1.55 1.97 -1.68
N TYR A 77 -1.56 1.73 -0.38
CA TYR A 77 -2.65 2.07 0.51
C TYR A 77 -2.18 2.95 1.66
N ILE A 78 -3.05 3.84 2.13
CA ILE A 78 -2.80 4.73 3.26
C ILE A 78 -3.93 4.58 4.29
N ARG A 79 -3.57 4.40 5.56
CA ARG A 79 -4.52 4.49 6.68
C ARG A 79 -4.70 5.95 7.09
N ARG A 80 -5.96 6.35 7.31
CA ARG A 80 -6.30 7.68 7.82
C ARG A 80 -6.63 7.60 9.31
N PRO A 81 -5.73 8.03 10.23
CA PRO A 81 -5.93 7.84 11.67
C PRO A 81 -7.05 8.69 12.28
N LYS A 82 -7.43 9.81 11.64
CA LYS A 82 -8.41 10.77 12.19
C LYS A 82 -9.86 10.61 11.69
N VAL A 83 -10.14 9.61 10.86
CA VAL A 83 -11.53 9.35 10.42
C VAL A 83 -12.22 8.52 11.49
N LEU A 84 -13.13 9.15 12.25
CA LEU A 84 -13.97 8.47 13.24
C LEU A 84 -14.63 7.26 12.57
N PHE A 85 -14.46 6.07 13.16
CA PHE A 85 -14.96 4.76 12.69
C PHE A 85 -14.20 4.07 11.54
N SER A 86 -13.12 4.63 10.98
CA SER A 86 -12.28 3.91 10.00
C SER A 86 -10.88 3.63 10.53
N LYS A 87 -10.64 2.36 10.91
CA LYS A 87 -9.29 1.83 11.21
C LYS A 87 -8.61 1.19 9.99
N GLY A 88 -9.20 1.36 8.81
CA GLY A 88 -8.79 0.67 7.60
C GLY A 88 -7.79 1.46 6.75
N TYR A 89 -7.17 0.75 5.82
CA TYR A 89 -6.29 1.25 4.78
C TYR A 89 -7.12 1.54 3.53
N PHE A 90 -6.86 2.68 2.90
CA PHE A 90 -7.57 3.12 1.71
C PHE A 90 -6.63 3.09 0.53
N PHE A 91 -7.11 2.57 -0.59
CA PHE A 91 -6.38 2.55 -1.85
C PHE A 91 -6.00 3.98 -2.29
N ARG A 92 -4.77 4.15 -2.81
CA ARG A 92 -4.25 5.44 -3.29
C ARG A 92 -3.75 5.41 -4.70
N GLY A 93 -3.05 4.35 -5.06
CA GLY A 93 -2.48 4.25 -6.39
C GLY A 93 -2.16 2.81 -6.72
N ALA A 94 -2.31 2.50 -7.99
CA ALA A 94 -1.80 1.29 -8.60
C ALA A 94 -1.26 1.62 -9.98
N GLY A 95 -0.38 0.76 -10.47
CA GLY A 95 0.09 0.87 -11.83
C GLY A 95 1.17 -0.15 -12.14
N SER A 96 1.47 -0.21 -13.43
CA SER A 96 2.55 -1.01 -14.00
C SER A 96 3.59 -0.09 -14.64
N ALA A 97 3.83 1.09 -14.04
CA ALA A 97 4.65 2.15 -14.64
C ALA A 97 5.97 1.56 -15.13
N ALA A 98 6.28 1.75 -16.42
CA ALA A 98 7.45 1.14 -17.07
C ALA A 98 8.76 1.43 -16.31
N GLU A 99 8.81 2.55 -15.59
CA GLU A 99 9.93 2.96 -14.74
C GLU A 99 10.15 2.06 -13.53
N SER A 100 9.09 1.61 -12.84
CA SER A 100 9.19 0.64 -11.74
C SER A 100 9.63 -0.76 -12.18
N ARG A 101 9.70 -0.99 -13.50
CA ARG A 101 10.29 -2.19 -14.10
C ARG A 101 11.81 -2.16 -14.07
N SER A 102 12.44 -0.99 -14.19
CA SER A 102 13.90 -0.83 -14.27
C SER A 102 14.51 -0.04 -13.12
N HIS A 103 13.72 0.73 -12.37
CA HIS A 103 14.19 1.61 -11.29
C HIS A 103 13.43 1.34 -9.99
N ILE A 104 13.86 2.03 -8.93
CA ILE A 104 13.16 2.08 -7.65
C ILE A 104 12.15 3.21 -7.70
N GLN A 105 10.87 2.88 -7.56
CA GLN A 105 9.81 3.87 -7.47
C GLN A 105 9.55 4.24 -6.01
N HIS A 106 9.77 5.51 -5.69
CA HIS A 106 9.49 6.12 -4.40
C HIS A 106 8.11 6.78 -4.43
N PHE A 107 7.20 6.35 -3.55
CA PHE A 107 5.88 6.92 -3.36
C PHE A 107 5.81 7.66 -2.03
N TYR A 108 5.36 8.90 -2.08
CA TYR A 108 5.19 9.74 -0.90
C TYR A 108 3.92 10.58 -1.05
N ASP A 109 3.27 10.84 0.08
CA ASP A 109 2.18 11.81 0.12
C ASP A 109 2.00 12.41 1.51
N PHE A 110 2.53 13.63 1.65
CA PHE A 110 2.45 14.42 2.87
C PHE A 110 1.15 15.24 2.98
N SER A 111 0.27 15.18 1.99
CA SER A 111 -1.01 15.91 2.01
C SER A 111 -2.05 15.25 2.92
N TYR A 112 -1.89 13.95 3.20
CA TYR A 112 -2.78 13.23 4.11
C TYR A 112 -2.35 13.40 5.56
N GLU A 113 -3.23 14.03 6.34
CA GLU A 113 -2.99 14.26 7.76
C GLU A 113 -2.76 12.94 8.52
N GLY A 114 -1.59 12.83 9.14
CA GLY A 114 -1.20 11.66 9.94
C GLY A 114 -0.35 10.61 9.21
N VAL A 115 -0.08 10.78 7.92
CA VAL A 115 0.91 9.95 7.19
C VAL A 115 2.31 10.38 7.60
N LYS A 116 3.08 9.41 8.07
CA LYS A 116 4.46 9.51 8.53
C LYS A 116 5.34 8.43 7.91
N SER A 117 4.88 7.76 6.87
CA SER A 117 5.64 6.78 6.11
C SER A 117 5.66 7.11 4.62
N GLU A 118 6.70 6.63 3.96
CA GLU A 118 6.91 6.62 2.52
C GLU A 118 7.16 5.18 2.05
N ALA A 119 6.92 4.91 0.78
CA ALA A 119 7.01 3.58 0.21
C ALA A 119 7.99 3.52 -0.96
N PHE A 120 8.70 2.41 -1.08
CA PHE A 120 9.62 2.12 -2.18
C PHE A 120 9.24 0.79 -2.78
N VAL A 121 9.10 0.75 -4.10
CA VAL A 121 8.69 -0.45 -4.84
C VAL A 121 9.57 -0.61 -6.07
N SER A 122 10.01 -1.85 -6.34
CA SER A 122 10.79 -2.15 -7.55
C SER A 122 10.66 -3.61 -7.96
N MET A 123 10.69 -3.86 -9.28
CA MET A 123 10.96 -5.19 -9.85
C MET A 123 12.42 -5.65 -9.65
N ASN A 124 13.25 -4.80 -9.05
CA ASN A 124 14.63 -5.05 -8.65
C ASN A 124 15.58 -5.45 -9.78
N LYS A 125 15.42 -4.87 -10.98
CA LYS A 125 16.35 -5.13 -12.10
C LYS A 125 17.76 -4.61 -11.83
N CYS A 126 17.89 -3.58 -11.00
CA CYS A 126 19.18 -3.06 -10.53
C CYS A 126 19.85 -3.94 -9.46
N LYS A 127 19.29 -5.09 -9.09
CA LYS A 127 19.86 -6.04 -8.12
C LYS A 127 20.21 -5.39 -6.77
N ILE A 128 19.33 -4.53 -6.29
CA ILE A 128 19.43 -3.97 -4.94
C ILE A 128 19.51 -5.11 -3.94
N ASN A 129 20.57 -5.10 -3.15
CA ASN A 129 20.79 -6.07 -2.08
C ASN A 129 20.84 -5.42 -0.70
N ARG A 130 20.92 -4.09 -0.63
CA ARG A 130 21.12 -3.36 0.61
C ARG A 130 20.48 -1.98 0.57
N ILE A 131 19.81 -1.63 1.65
CA ILE A 131 19.33 -0.27 1.92
C ILE A 131 20.01 0.20 3.20
N GLU A 132 20.74 1.31 3.11
CA GLU A 132 21.38 1.95 4.25
C GLU A 132 20.52 3.09 4.76
N LEU A 133 20.29 3.06 6.07
CA LEU A 133 19.62 4.11 6.84
C LEU A 133 20.61 4.62 7.88
N ASN A 134 20.37 5.82 8.40
CA ASN A 134 21.25 6.46 9.39
C ASN A 134 21.64 5.59 10.60
N ASN A 135 20.78 4.64 10.99
CA ASN A 135 20.97 3.81 12.19
C ASN A 135 20.99 2.30 11.92
N ARG A 136 20.74 1.84 10.70
CA ARG A 136 20.64 0.41 10.39
C ARG A 136 20.75 0.14 8.89
N THR A 137 20.97 -1.13 8.58
CA THR A 137 20.99 -1.64 7.22
C THR A 137 19.87 -2.66 7.04
N ILE A 138 19.22 -2.64 5.89
CA ILE A 138 18.19 -3.61 5.50
C ILE A 138 18.72 -4.40 4.31
N GLU A 139 18.80 -5.72 4.46
CA GLU A 139 19.17 -6.62 3.36
C GLU A 139 17.95 -6.90 2.48
N ILE A 140 18.16 -6.90 1.16
CA ILE A 140 17.15 -7.19 0.15
C ILE A 140 17.63 -8.39 -0.68
N ASP A 141 16.72 -9.29 -1.01
CA ASP A 141 17.00 -10.36 -1.96
C ASP A 141 17.13 -9.76 -3.37
N LYS A 142 18.36 -9.70 -3.87
CA LYS A 142 18.70 -9.08 -5.16
C LYS A 142 18.00 -9.70 -6.36
N ASP A 143 17.52 -10.95 -6.23
CA ASP A 143 16.88 -11.69 -7.31
C ASP A 143 15.35 -11.58 -7.27
N LYS A 144 14.79 -10.85 -6.30
CA LYS A 144 13.35 -10.68 -6.12
C LYS A 144 12.91 -9.21 -6.17
N PRO A 145 11.73 -8.93 -6.75
CA PRO A 145 11.04 -7.67 -6.53
C PRO A 145 10.82 -7.41 -5.04
N PHE A 146 10.79 -6.14 -4.67
CA PHE A 146 10.58 -5.73 -3.28
C PHE A 146 9.59 -4.57 -3.17
N ALA A 147 8.96 -4.50 -2.01
CA ALA A 147 8.22 -3.35 -1.52
C ALA A 147 8.67 -3.10 -0.08
N VAL A 148 9.00 -1.86 0.26
CA VAL A 148 9.46 -1.47 1.59
C VAL A 148 8.78 -0.17 1.98
N VAL A 149 8.28 -0.10 3.22
CA VAL A 149 7.67 1.08 3.81
C VAL A 149 8.56 1.58 4.94
N MET A 150 8.91 2.87 4.91
CA MET A 150 9.81 3.48 5.87
C MET A 150 9.21 4.74 6.48
N PRO A 151 9.57 5.10 7.72
CA PRO A 151 9.23 6.40 8.27
C PRO A 151 9.76 7.53 7.38
N ILE A 152 9.05 8.64 7.32
CA ILE A 152 9.54 9.86 6.67
C ILE A 152 10.84 10.32 7.31
N ASN A 153 11.71 10.94 6.50
CA ASN A 153 13.04 11.39 6.92
C ASN A 153 13.99 10.24 7.33
N SER A 154 13.76 9.02 6.85
CA SER A 154 14.71 7.91 7.06
C SER A 154 15.97 8.03 6.20
N ASP A 155 15.93 8.86 5.15
CA ASP A 155 17.01 9.12 4.19
C ASP A 155 17.68 7.85 3.64
N PRO A 156 16.91 6.97 2.96
CA PRO A 156 17.41 5.68 2.51
C PRO A 156 18.36 5.80 1.31
N HIS A 157 19.50 5.15 1.42
CA HIS A 157 20.47 4.98 0.34
C HIS A 157 20.44 3.53 -0.16
N PHE A 158 20.18 3.34 -1.46
CA PHE A 158 20.02 2.02 -2.05
C PHE A 158 21.29 1.59 -2.78
N TYR A 159 21.76 0.37 -2.53
CA TYR A 159 22.96 -0.19 -3.13
C TYR A 159 22.68 -1.49 -3.88
N ASN A 160 23.28 -1.65 -5.06
CA ASN A 160 23.24 -2.88 -5.84
C ASN A 160 24.25 -3.92 -5.33
N ASP A 161 24.25 -5.12 -5.94
CA ASP A 161 25.17 -6.20 -5.57
C ASP A 161 26.64 -5.93 -5.90
N GLU A 162 26.93 -4.87 -6.63
CA GLU A 162 28.27 -4.35 -6.93
C GLU A 162 28.71 -3.26 -5.93
N GLY A 163 27.81 -2.83 -5.03
CA GLY A 163 28.07 -1.80 -4.03
C GLY A 163 27.89 -0.37 -4.54
N GLU A 164 27.29 -0.19 -5.70
CA GLU A 164 27.02 1.12 -6.31
C GLU A 164 25.69 1.69 -5.82
N TYR A 165 25.66 3.01 -5.65
CA TYR A 165 24.45 3.74 -5.30
C TYR A 165 23.47 3.77 -6.48
N VAL A 166 22.19 3.54 -6.21
CA VAL A 166 21.13 3.54 -7.22
C VAL A 166 20.11 4.65 -6.93
N ASP A 167 19.90 5.50 -7.94
CA ASP A 167 18.93 6.60 -7.85
C ASP A 167 17.47 6.11 -7.75
N ILE A 168 16.67 6.93 -7.08
CA ILE A 168 15.23 6.71 -6.89
C ILE A 168 14.41 7.65 -7.76
N MET A 169 13.30 7.13 -8.30
CA MET A 169 12.33 7.94 -9.03
C MET A 169 11.18 8.33 -8.11
N LYS A 170 10.93 9.63 -7.98
CA LYS A 170 9.96 10.18 -7.03
C LYS A 170 8.58 10.33 -7.67
N THR A 171 7.57 9.73 -7.07
CA THR A 171 6.16 9.85 -7.43
C THR A 171 5.35 10.31 -6.23
N LYS A 172 4.59 11.40 -6.42
CA LYS A 172 3.62 11.87 -5.44
C LYS A 172 2.28 11.16 -5.69
N LEU A 173 1.65 10.64 -4.63
CA LEU A 173 0.33 10.00 -4.70
C LEU A 173 -0.83 11.02 -4.77
#